data_AF-A0A976MAU0-F1
#
_entry.id   AF-A0A976MAU0-F1
#
_cell.length_a   1.000
_cell.length_b   1.000
_cell.length_c   1.000
_cell.angle_alpha   90.00
_cell.angle_beta   90.00
_cell.angle_gamma   90.00
#
_symmetry.space_group_name_H-M   'P 1'
#
loop_
_entity.id
_entity.type
_entity.pdbx_description
1 polymer ?
#
loop_
_entity_poly.entity_id
_entity_poly.type
_entity_poly.pdbx_seq_one_letter_code
_entity_poly.pdbx_strand_id
1 'polypeptide(L)'
;MDHSGNAGCGPPNKKNRERSDNVPNNRRDDDSSMCGYAETTDDIALLKDLFFNLKTSTRTDWSNINIEKRHDFKFWADVTHNFGFDILKCVFGIGTSYCDNHVLTTYYINSVYGDELRSTSNYVMSLKNEVAFHLLNGMIENRVPGSLRLIIRGNGFTFFENRINDLLNTNQINHDALCHNMNALNTLFPYLMEYESVNLSQLCFQFVTSKLWKYMWAYIGINLKGKTDDFNEKLFLTFLDLSTTIIYGSRGPGFLKRLHTSSSRYFWNSVLPLVSWSMEKRILCKIVSFISDILLLSVCDGCHETIPADVYEALKHNVNLSLHNGKSEGYGPFEGLSNNDFKVYYSNTCVVMLMKLEEALSKKIKEITKSMHTIYEISTLGSSKLTIPYNCKNVLESDDNNKTSDFTTTPIFPRILPCFNFNCHRVYHIDLPQIHVVNNDSINFFYCKKCGIPSYCSERCYNEHWRISHKDICPYFMNFPTFAKYMPKSDMSILSTVDQWDFNCVQPDSKNNWNPIF
;
A
#
# COMPACT_ATOMS: atom_id res chain seq x y z
N MET A 1 38.77 -70.11 12.47
CA MET A 1 37.39 -69.86 12.04
C MET A 1 37.32 -68.42 11.52
N ASP A 2 38.16 -68.02 10.57
CA ASP A 2 38.29 -68.42 9.14
C ASP A 2 37.51 -67.42 8.29
N HIS A 3 38.08 -66.68 7.35
CA HIS A 3 39.47 -66.49 6.98
C HIS A 3 39.61 -65.15 6.23
N SER A 4 40.72 -64.48 6.53
CA SER A 4 41.40 -63.38 5.83
C SER A 4 41.71 -63.63 4.35
N GLY A 5 41.86 -62.55 3.56
CA GLY A 5 42.49 -62.59 2.23
C GLY A 5 42.92 -61.20 1.74
N ASN A 6 44.21 -61.05 1.45
CA ASN A 6 44.99 -59.82 1.31
C ASN A 6 45.62 -59.73 -0.11
N ALA A 7 46.07 -58.53 -0.51
CA ALA A 7 46.99 -58.20 -1.63
C ALA A 7 46.48 -58.48 -3.08
N GLY A 8 46.84 -57.75 -4.14
CA GLY A 8 47.82 -56.69 -4.42
C GLY A 8 48.19 -56.77 -5.93
N CYS A 9 48.49 -55.62 -6.58
CA CYS A 9 49.40 -55.43 -7.75
C CYS A 9 49.03 -54.16 -8.57
N GLY A 10 49.95 -53.18 -8.67
CA GLY A 10 49.86 -52.01 -9.58
C GLY A 10 50.54 -52.28 -10.94
N PRO A 11 51.22 -51.32 -11.61
CA PRO A 11 51.01 -49.86 -11.76
C PRO A 11 51.14 -49.43 -13.27
N PRO A 12 51.88 -48.38 -13.70
CA PRO A 12 51.51 -46.95 -13.89
C PRO A 12 51.76 -46.39 -15.33
N ASN A 13 51.45 -45.12 -15.60
CA ASN A 13 52.30 -44.20 -16.40
C ASN A 13 51.81 -42.75 -16.27
N LYS A 14 52.50 -41.85 -15.54
CA LYS A 14 53.69 -41.03 -15.90
C LYS A 14 53.47 -40.10 -17.10
N LYS A 15 53.37 -38.80 -16.81
CA LYS A 15 54.30 -37.70 -17.21
C LYS A 15 53.68 -36.85 -18.35
N ASN A 16 53.68 -35.51 -18.34
CA ASN A 16 54.69 -34.56 -17.87
C ASN A 16 54.08 -33.26 -17.32
N ARG A 17 54.79 -32.70 -16.33
CA ARG A 17 54.79 -31.29 -15.92
C ARG A 17 55.33 -30.41 -17.06
N GLU A 18 54.93 -29.15 -17.09
CA GLU A 18 55.90 -28.05 -17.02
C GLU A 18 55.29 -26.77 -16.43
N ARG A 19 56.14 -26.06 -15.71
CA ARG A 19 55.90 -24.95 -14.78
C ARG A 19 56.68 -23.75 -15.30
N SER A 20 56.17 -22.53 -15.13
CA SER A 20 56.93 -21.33 -14.72
C SER A 20 55.96 -20.15 -14.74
N ASP A 21 55.55 -19.63 -13.59
CA ASP A 21 56.23 -18.64 -12.75
C ASP A 21 56.35 -17.27 -13.45
N ASN A 22 55.55 -16.30 -12.96
CA ASN A 22 56.03 -14.96 -12.60
C ASN A 22 54.88 -14.13 -11.99
N VAL A 23 55.04 -13.82 -10.70
CA VAL A 23 54.39 -12.69 -10.00
C VAL A 23 55.51 -11.68 -9.72
N PRO A 24 55.26 -10.36 -9.81
CA PRO A 24 55.27 -9.58 -8.56
C PRO A 24 54.30 -8.37 -8.48
N ASN A 25 53.68 -8.26 -7.30
CA ASN A 25 53.41 -7.07 -6.46
C ASN A 25 52.50 -5.89 -6.90
N ASN A 26 51.33 -5.83 -6.24
CA ASN A 26 50.69 -4.74 -5.47
C ASN A 26 50.75 -3.27 -5.95
N ARG A 27 49.55 -2.65 -6.07
CA ARG A 27 49.10 -1.47 -5.28
C ARG A 27 47.59 -1.25 -5.41
N ARG A 28 46.99 -0.72 -4.34
CA ARG A 28 45.60 -0.27 -4.20
C ARG A 28 45.25 0.80 -5.24
N ASP A 29 43.99 0.85 -5.68
CA ASP A 29 43.17 2.06 -5.69
C ASP A 29 41.72 1.71 -6.06
N ASP A 30 40.79 2.41 -5.41
CA ASP A 30 39.35 2.43 -5.66
C ASP A 30 39.06 2.82 -7.11
N ASP A 31 38.09 2.16 -7.76
CA ASP A 31 37.10 2.87 -8.58
C ASP A 31 35.95 1.97 -9.05
N SER A 32 34.78 2.59 -9.03
CA SER A 32 33.47 2.14 -9.47
C SER A 32 33.42 1.47 -10.86
N SER A 33 32.64 0.39 -10.98
CA SER A 33 32.22 -0.20 -12.26
C SER A 33 30.87 -0.91 -12.04
N MET A 34 29.75 -0.27 -12.37
CA MET A 34 28.99 -0.55 -13.60
C MET A 34 28.68 -2.04 -13.79
N CYS A 35 27.58 -2.50 -13.18
CA CYS A 35 26.78 -3.64 -13.65
C CYS A 35 25.46 -3.03 -14.18
N GLY A 36 24.95 -3.25 -15.39
CA GLY A 36 25.21 -4.26 -16.42
C GLY A 36 23.84 -4.53 -17.06
N TYR A 37 23.51 -3.78 -18.12
CA TYR A 37 22.16 -3.55 -18.67
C TYR A 37 21.55 -4.71 -19.51
N ALA A 38 21.82 -5.98 -19.18
CA ALA A 38 21.48 -7.12 -20.07
C ALA A 38 20.31 -8.02 -19.61
N GLU A 39 19.73 -7.85 -18.43
CA GLU A 39 18.78 -8.84 -17.86
C GLU A 39 17.28 -8.50 -18.00
N THR A 40 16.88 -7.29 -18.40
CA THR A 40 15.46 -6.89 -18.42
C THR A 40 14.65 -7.48 -19.58
N THR A 41 15.31 -7.89 -20.67
CA THR A 41 14.64 -8.48 -21.84
C THR A 41 14.20 -9.93 -21.64
N ASP A 42 14.84 -10.67 -20.74
CA ASP A 42 14.52 -12.07 -20.50
C ASP A 42 13.21 -12.21 -19.72
N ASP A 43 13.01 -11.40 -18.66
CA ASP A 43 11.82 -11.50 -17.81
C ASP A 43 10.53 -11.16 -18.56
N ILE A 44 10.52 -10.10 -19.37
CA ILE A 44 9.35 -9.73 -20.18
C ILE A 44 9.05 -10.80 -21.25
N ALA A 45 10.08 -11.42 -21.83
CA ALA A 45 9.89 -12.52 -22.77
C ALA A 45 9.32 -13.76 -22.08
N LEU A 46 9.82 -14.10 -20.89
CA LEU A 46 9.30 -15.19 -20.06
C LEU A 46 7.84 -14.96 -19.66
N LEU A 47 7.46 -13.72 -19.31
CA LEU A 47 6.08 -13.35 -19.04
C LEU A 47 5.20 -13.48 -20.29
N LYS A 48 5.69 -13.09 -21.48
CA LYS A 48 4.96 -13.34 -22.74
C LYS A 48 4.75 -14.82 -22.97
N ASP A 49 5.78 -15.63 -22.74
CA ASP A 49 5.70 -17.07 -22.90
C ASP A 49 4.71 -17.72 -21.93
N LEU A 50 4.66 -17.24 -20.69
CA LEU A 50 3.70 -17.71 -19.70
C LEU A 50 2.27 -17.28 -20.06
N PHE A 51 2.01 -15.98 -20.22
CA PHE A 51 0.67 -15.43 -20.39
C PHE A 51 0.06 -15.77 -21.75
N PHE A 52 0.83 -15.70 -22.84
CA PHE A 52 0.32 -15.91 -24.20
C PHE A 52 0.64 -17.28 -24.78
N ASN A 53 1.85 -17.81 -24.55
CA ASN A 53 2.26 -19.08 -25.18
C ASN A 53 2.06 -20.32 -24.29
N LEU A 54 1.60 -20.16 -23.05
CA LEU A 54 1.37 -21.23 -22.08
C LEU A 54 2.62 -22.09 -21.80
N LYS A 55 3.81 -21.54 -22.00
CA LYS A 55 5.08 -22.25 -21.75
C LYS A 55 5.54 -22.01 -20.33
N THR A 56 5.95 -23.08 -19.64
CA THR A 56 6.51 -23.00 -18.29
C THR A 56 8.03 -22.99 -18.37
N SER A 57 8.66 -21.94 -17.83
CA SER A 57 10.10 -21.90 -17.58
C SER A 57 10.35 -22.39 -16.15
N THR A 58 11.10 -23.48 -16.00
CA THR A 58 11.47 -24.07 -14.69
C THR A 58 12.57 -23.28 -13.96
N ARG A 59 13.05 -22.16 -14.52
CA ARG A 59 14.24 -21.44 -14.03
C ARG A 59 13.94 -20.15 -13.27
N THR A 60 12.69 -19.69 -13.23
CA THR A 60 12.35 -18.33 -12.75
C THR A 60 11.69 -18.40 -11.38
N ASP A 61 12.32 -17.80 -10.38
CA ASP A 61 11.72 -17.61 -9.05
C ASP A 61 10.84 -16.35 -9.07
N TRP A 62 9.56 -16.56 -9.41
CA TRP A 62 8.57 -15.48 -9.51
C TRP A 62 8.29 -14.77 -8.18
N SER A 63 8.68 -15.37 -7.04
CA SER A 63 8.52 -14.71 -5.75
C SER A 63 9.56 -13.59 -5.55
N ASN A 64 10.77 -13.79 -6.11
CA ASN A 64 11.88 -12.85 -6.02
C ASN A 64 11.85 -11.72 -7.06
N ILE A 65 11.07 -11.85 -8.14
CA ILE A 65 10.95 -10.81 -9.17
C ILE A 65 10.53 -9.46 -8.59
N ASN A 66 9.67 -9.46 -7.56
CA ASN A 66 9.23 -8.26 -6.86
C ASN A 66 10.36 -7.58 -6.10
N ILE A 67 11.30 -8.35 -5.55
CA ILE A 67 12.45 -7.86 -4.81
C ILE A 67 13.51 -7.35 -5.78
N GLU A 68 13.84 -8.14 -6.81
CA GLU A 68 14.86 -7.83 -7.81
C GLU A 68 14.47 -6.60 -8.65
N LYS A 69 13.22 -6.51 -9.09
CA LYS A 69 12.71 -5.39 -9.91
C LYS A 69 12.03 -4.31 -9.08
N ARG A 70 12.17 -4.30 -7.76
CA ARG A 70 11.45 -3.37 -6.86
C ARG A 70 11.59 -1.90 -7.26
N HIS A 71 12.76 -1.52 -7.77
CA HIS A 71 13.11 -0.16 -8.19
C HIS A 71 13.20 0.00 -9.71
N ASP A 72 12.83 -1.02 -10.49
CA ASP A 72 12.78 -0.94 -11.94
C ASP A 72 11.39 -0.46 -12.38
N PHE A 73 11.17 0.84 -12.27
CA PHE A 73 9.90 1.47 -12.65
C PHE A 73 9.58 1.30 -14.14
N LYS A 74 10.60 1.07 -14.98
CA LYS A 74 10.40 0.83 -16.40
C LYS A 74 9.85 -0.57 -16.64
N PHE A 75 10.41 -1.58 -15.98
CA PHE A 75 9.85 -2.92 -15.94
C PHE A 75 8.38 -2.91 -15.51
N TRP A 76 8.03 -2.22 -14.41
CA TRP A 76 6.63 -2.16 -13.95
C TRP A 76 5.71 -1.40 -14.90
N ALA A 77 6.19 -0.36 -15.58
CA ALA A 77 5.45 0.30 -16.64
C ALA A 77 5.17 -0.64 -17.82
N ASP A 78 6.16 -1.43 -18.22
CA ASP A 78 6.04 -2.40 -19.30
C ASP A 78 5.14 -3.59 -18.90
N VAL A 79 5.22 -4.06 -17.65
CA VAL A 79 4.31 -5.08 -17.09
C VAL A 79 2.87 -4.57 -17.11
N THR A 80 2.65 -3.33 -16.66
CA THR A 80 1.33 -2.69 -16.65
C THR A 80 0.76 -2.58 -18.05
N HIS A 81 1.58 -2.15 -19.02
CA HIS A 81 1.14 -1.95 -20.40
C HIS A 81 0.86 -3.28 -21.12
N ASN A 82 1.70 -4.30 -20.94
CA ASN A 82 1.62 -5.52 -21.74
C ASN A 82 0.80 -6.64 -21.10
N PHE A 83 0.76 -6.72 -19.77
CA PHE A 83 0.15 -7.84 -19.04
C PHE A 83 -0.92 -7.41 -18.03
N GLY A 84 -1.12 -6.10 -17.83
CA GLY A 84 -2.00 -5.59 -16.77
C GLY A 84 -3.42 -6.20 -16.82
N PHE A 85 -4.01 -6.35 -18.00
CA PHE A 85 -5.33 -7.00 -18.13
C PHE A 85 -5.31 -8.49 -17.81
N ASP A 86 -4.29 -9.22 -18.27
CA ASP A 86 -4.17 -10.66 -18.01
C ASP A 86 -3.92 -10.93 -16.53
N ILE A 87 -3.08 -10.11 -15.89
CA ILE A 87 -2.82 -10.15 -14.45
C ILE A 87 -4.14 -9.96 -13.68
N LEU A 88 -4.88 -8.89 -13.98
CA LEU A 88 -6.14 -8.59 -13.28
C LEU A 88 -7.20 -9.66 -13.54
N LYS A 89 -7.33 -10.14 -14.79
CA LYS A 89 -8.24 -11.24 -15.14
C LYS A 89 -7.91 -12.52 -14.36
N CYS A 90 -6.64 -12.89 -14.29
CA CYS A 90 -6.19 -14.06 -13.54
C CYS A 90 -6.51 -13.93 -12.05
N VAL A 91 -6.17 -12.80 -11.42
CA VAL A 91 -6.35 -12.60 -9.98
C VAL A 91 -7.82 -12.41 -9.60
N PHE A 92 -8.57 -11.58 -10.33
CA PHE A 92 -9.96 -11.29 -10.02
C PHE A 92 -10.91 -12.43 -10.40
N GLY A 93 -10.51 -13.30 -11.32
CA GLY A 93 -11.21 -14.54 -11.65
C GLY A 93 -10.98 -15.69 -10.65
N ILE A 94 -10.15 -15.52 -9.62
CA ILE A 94 -9.89 -16.59 -8.65
C ILE A 94 -11.20 -17.02 -7.96
N GLY A 95 -11.54 -18.30 -8.10
CA GLY A 95 -12.73 -18.91 -7.52
C GLY A 95 -14.05 -18.57 -8.21
N THR A 96 -14.08 -17.91 -9.37
CA THR A 96 -15.28 -17.88 -10.23
C THR A 96 -15.32 -19.13 -11.08
N SER A 97 -16.46 -19.82 -11.15
CA SER A 97 -16.64 -20.93 -12.08
C SER A 97 -16.62 -20.38 -13.52
N TYR A 98 -15.52 -20.62 -14.24
CA TYR A 98 -15.52 -20.41 -15.69
C TYR A 98 -16.61 -21.29 -16.31
N CYS A 99 -17.45 -20.72 -17.18
CA CYS A 99 -18.48 -21.46 -17.92
C CYS A 99 -17.92 -22.59 -18.79
N ASP A 100 -16.61 -22.62 -19.05
CA ASP A 100 -15.93 -23.69 -19.78
C ASP A 100 -15.37 -24.82 -18.89
N ASN A 101 -15.46 -24.71 -17.55
CA ASN A 101 -15.00 -25.77 -16.64
C ASN A 101 -16.15 -26.71 -16.27
N HIS A 102 -16.66 -27.44 -17.25
CA HIS A 102 -17.37 -28.68 -16.96
C HIS A 102 -16.36 -29.75 -16.51
N VAL A 103 -16.48 -30.15 -15.24
CA VAL A 103 -15.94 -31.39 -14.63
C VAL A 103 -14.42 -31.45 -14.44
N LEU A 104 -13.83 -30.64 -13.55
CA LEU A 104 -12.45 -30.91 -13.08
C LEU A 104 -12.28 -30.63 -11.58
N THR A 105 -11.60 -31.57 -10.92
CA THR A 105 -11.30 -31.68 -9.49
C THR A 105 -10.67 -30.39 -8.93
N THR A 106 -11.20 -29.92 -7.79
CA THR A 106 -10.71 -28.76 -7.04
C THR A 106 -9.38 -29.06 -6.35
N TYR A 107 -8.36 -28.23 -6.54
CA TYR A 107 -7.11 -28.28 -5.77
C TYR A 107 -6.97 -27.04 -4.87
N TYR A 108 -6.27 -27.21 -3.74
CA TYR A 108 -5.95 -26.16 -2.78
C TYR A 108 -4.45 -25.81 -2.92
N ILE A 109 -4.14 -24.54 -3.12
CA ILE A 109 -2.77 -24.01 -3.19
C ILE A 109 -2.51 -23.18 -1.94
N ASN A 110 -1.40 -23.42 -1.25
CA ASN A 110 -0.97 -22.54 -0.16
C ASN A 110 -0.30 -21.30 -0.75
N SER A 111 -0.81 -20.10 -0.45
CA SER A 111 -0.14 -18.86 -0.79
C SER A 111 1.14 -18.70 0.03
N VAL A 112 2.01 -17.77 -0.38
CA VAL A 112 3.23 -17.38 0.37
C VAL A 112 2.94 -16.84 1.77
N TYR A 113 1.69 -16.44 2.04
CA TYR A 113 1.23 -16.01 3.35
C TYR A 113 0.55 -17.13 4.14
N GLY A 114 0.35 -18.32 3.57
CA GLY A 114 -0.20 -19.51 4.24
C GLY A 114 -1.71 -19.71 4.13
N ASP A 115 -2.43 -18.98 3.26
CA ASP A 115 -3.85 -19.25 2.96
C ASP A 115 -4.04 -20.24 1.79
N GLU A 116 -5.06 -21.11 1.89
CA GLU A 116 -5.44 -22.07 0.84
C GLU A 116 -6.36 -21.44 -0.22
N LEU A 117 -5.84 -21.27 -1.43
CA LEU A 117 -6.56 -20.78 -2.61
C LEU A 117 -7.11 -21.96 -3.45
N ARG A 118 -8.38 -21.89 -3.86
CA ARG A 118 -8.99 -22.89 -4.76
C ARG A 118 -8.57 -22.65 -6.21
N SER A 119 -8.03 -23.67 -6.87
CA SER A 119 -7.60 -23.64 -8.28
C SER A 119 -8.11 -24.84 -9.08
N THR A 120 -8.18 -24.66 -10.41
CA THR A 120 -8.61 -25.66 -11.40
C THR A 120 -7.43 -26.53 -11.85
N SER A 121 -7.69 -27.76 -12.32
CA SER A 121 -6.71 -28.85 -12.53
C SER A 121 -5.62 -28.66 -13.60
N ASN A 122 -5.32 -27.45 -14.05
CA ASN A 122 -4.23 -27.19 -15.00
C ASN A 122 -3.07 -26.50 -14.27
N TYR A 123 -1.95 -27.20 -14.10
CA TYR A 123 -0.72 -26.69 -13.48
C TYR A 123 -0.30 -25.33 -14.08
N VAL A 124 -0.45 -25.15 -15.40
CA VAL A 124 -0.12 -23.89 -16.07
C VAL A 124 -1.06 -22.76 -15.64
N MET A 125 -2.35 -23.04 -15.42
CA MET A 125 -3.30 -22.04 -14.92
C MET A 125 -3.04 -21.70 -13.45
N SER A 126 -2.69 -22.71 -12.65
CA SER A 126 -2.25 -22.52 -11.26
C SER A 126 -1.04 -21.59 -11.17
N LEU A 127 0.00 -21.89 -11.95
CA LEU A 127 1.21 -21.08 -12.03
C LEU A 127 0.90 -19.67 -12.54
N LYS A 128 0.06 -19.52 -13.57
CA LYS A 128 -0.39 -18.21 -14.06
C LYS A 128 -1.04 -17.37 -12.97
N ASN A 129 -1.93 -17.96 -12.18
CA ASN A 129 -2.61 -17.25 -11.10
C ASN A 129 -1.64 -16.83 -10.00
N GLU A 130 -0.70 -17.71 -9.64
CA GLU A 130 0.37 -17.42 -8.68
C GLU A 130 1.27 -16.28 -9.16
N VAL A 131 1.79 -16.36 -10.39
CA VAL A 131 2.62 -15.32 -11.00
C VAL A 131 1.84 -14.01 -11.13
N ALA A 132 0.59 -14.06 -11.57
CA ALA A 132 -0.26 -12.88 -11.67
C ALA A 132 -0.47 -12.22 -10.29
N PHE A 133 -0.62 -13.01 -9.23
CA PHE A 133 -0.73 -12.48 -7.88
C PHE A 133 0.56 -11.80 -7.42
N HIS A 134 1.72 -12.40 -7.69
CA HIS A 134 3.02 -11.78 -7.42
C HIS A 134 3.19 -10.46 -8.18
N LEU A 135 2.88 -10.43 -9.48
CA LEU A 135 2.98 -9.22 -10.30
C LEU A 135 2.01 -8.13 -9.86
N LEU A 136 0.78 -8.49 -9.47
CA LEU A 136 -0.18 -7.54 -8.90
C LEU A 136 0.38 -6.88 -7.63
N ASN A 137 1.00 -7.67 -6.75
CA ASN A 137 1.64 -7.12 -5.56
C ASN A 137 2.77 -6.14 -5.93
N GLY A 138 3.65 -6.51 -6.87
CA GLY A 138 4.71 -5.63 -7.35
C GLY A 138 4.19 -4.34 -8.00
N MET A 139 3.09 -4.42 -8.76
CA MET A 139 2.39 -3.25 -9.31
C MET A 139 1.87 -2.30 -8.22
N ILE A 140 1.43 -2.82 -7.08
CA ILE A 140 0.97 -2.02 -5.93
C ILE A 140 2.17 -1.42 -5.18
N GLU A 141 3.18 -2.23 -4.88
CA GLU A 141 4.36 -1.82 -4.10
C GLU A 141 5.23 -0.79 -4.81
N ASN A 142 5.37 -0.89 -6.13
CA ASN A 142 6.18 0.03 -6.94
C ASN A 142 5.48 1.39 -7.14
N ARG A 143 4.17 1.46 -6.94
CA ARG A 143 3.36 2.70 -6.94
C ARG A 143 3.45 3.54 -8.22
N VAL A 144 3.68 2.89 -9.36
CA VAL A 144 3.54 3.55 -10.67
C VAL A 144 2.06 3.95 -10.86
N PRO A 145 1.75 5.22 -11.15
CA PRO A 145 0.36 5.68 -11.16
C PRO A 145 -0.51 5.00 -12.20
N GLY A 146 0.06 4.72 -13.37
CA GLY A 146 -0.61 3.96 -14.41
C GLY A 146 -1.06 2.58 -13.91
N SER A 147 -0.23 1.89 -13.11
CA SER A 147 -0.56 0.59 -12.53
C SER A 147 -1.69 0.70 -11.51
N LEU A 148 -1.61 1.67 -10.60
CA LEU A 148 -2.61 1.87 -9.55
C LEU A 148 -3.97 2.29 -10.15
N ARG A 149 -3.98 3.19 -11.15
CA ARG A 149 -5.20 3.54 -11.91
C ARG A 149 -5.80 2.33 -12.61
N LEU A 150 -4.97 1.48 -13.22
CA LEU A 150 -5.43 0.27 -13.87
C LEU A 150 -6.12 -0.68 -12.88
N ILE A 151 -5.52 -0.88 -11.71
CA ILE A 151 -6.06 -1.72 -10.64
C ILE A 151 -7.41 -1.16 -10.14
N ILE A 152 -7.51 0.16 -9.90
CA ILE A 152 -8.77 0.80 -9.49
C ILE A 152 -9.87 0.58 -10.53
N ARG A 153 -9.59 0.79 -11.82
CA ARG A 153 -10.58 0.60 -12.90
C ARG A 153 -11.05 -0.85 -13.04
N GLY A 154 -10.21 -1.80 -12.62
CA GLY A 154 -10.55 -3.21 -12.52
C GLY A 154 -11.36 -3.57 -11.27
N ASN A 155 -11.85 -2.60 -10.48
CA ASN A 155 -12.48 -2.81 -9.16
C ASN A 155 -11.54 -3.45 -8.13
N GLY A 156 -10.22 -3.21 -8.24
CA GLY A 156 -9.23 -3.77 -7.32
C GLY A 156 -9.44 -3.35 -5.87
N PHE A 157 -9.95 -2.13 -5.62
CA PHE A 157 -10.28 -1.69 -4.26
C PHE A 157 -11.32 -2.62 -3.61
N THR A 158 -12.42 -2.90 -4.31
CA THR A 158 -13.47 -3.85 -3.87
C THR A 158 -12.94 -5.28 -3.74
N PHE A 159 -11.99 -5.69 -4.57
CA PHE A 159 -11.34 -6.99 -4.44
C PHE A 159 -10.60 -7.15 -3.09
N PHE A 160 -9.74 -6.20 -2.74
CA PHE A 160 -8.98 -6.26 -1.47
C PHE A 160 -9.90 -6.13 -0.26
N GLU A 161 -10.97 -5.35 -0.37
CA GLU A 161 -12.02 -5.21 0.63
C GLU A 161 -12.75 -6.54 0.89
N ASN A 162 -13.21 -7.23 -0.16
CA ASN A 162 -13.88 -8.53 -0.03
C ASN A 162 -12.93 -9.59 0.56
N ARG A 163 -11.65 -9.57 0.18
CA ARG A 163 -10.66 -10.47 0.78
C ARG A 163 -10.49 -10.23 2.28
N ILE A 164 -10.52 -8.98 2.75
CA ILE A 164 -10.51 -8.70 4.20
C ILE A 164 -11.72 -9.33 4.87
N ASN A 165 -12.92 -9.20 4.29
CA ASN A 165 -14.13 -9.82 4.83
C ASN A 165 -14.02 -11.35 4.90
N ASP A 166 -13.55 -11.98 3.83
CA ASP A 166 -13.37 -13.42 3.77
C ASP A 166 -12.39 -13.88 4.86
N LEU A 167 -11.24 -13.21 5.00
CA LEU A 167 -10.24 -13.49 6.03
C LEU A 167 -10.74 -13.28 7.46
N LEU A 168 -11.66 -12.34 7.68
CA LEU A 168 -12.29 -12.14 8.99
C LEU A 168 -13.41 -13.16 9.28
N ASN A 169 -13.86 -13.92 8.27
CA ASN A 169 -14.89 -14.96 8.41
C ASN A 169 -14.31 -16.38 8.55
N THR A 170 -12.98 -16.54 8.49
CA THR A 170 -12.32 -17.82 8.73
C THR A 170 -12.10 -18.10 10.21
N ASN A 171 -11.99 -19.38 10.58
CA ASN A 171 -11.70 -19.81 11.95
C ASN A 171 -10.25 -19.51 12.38
N GLN A 172 -9.33 -19.40 11.42
CA GLN A 172 -7.95 -19.01 11.63
C GLN A 172 -7.66 -17.79 10.77
N ILE A 173 -7.29 -16.69 11.42
CA ILE A 173 -7.07 -15.41 10.76
C ILE A 173 -5.62 -15.32 10.32
N ASN A 174 -5.42 -15.18 9.01
CA ASN A 174 -4.10 -14.96 8.43
C ASN A 174 -3.72 -13.47 8.56
N HIS A 175 -2.85 -13.15 9.51
CA HIS A 175 -2.48 -11.79 9.88
C HIS A 175 -1.70 -11.09 8.76
N ASP A 176 -0.78 -11.78 8.10
CA ASP A 176 0.02 -11.21 7.00
C ASP A 176 -0.83 -10.93 5.77
N ALA A 177 -1.75 -11.83 5.43
CA ALA A 177 -2.71 -11.58 4.35
C ALA A 177 -3.58 -10.36 4.68
N LEU A 178 -4.10 -10.23 5.91
CA LEU A 178 -4.87 -9.05 6.32
C LEU A 178 -4.06 -7.76 6.22
N CYS A 179 -2.81 -7.75 6.69
CA CYS A 179 -1.91 -6.61 6.55
C CYS A 179 -1.70 -6.23 5.08
N HIS A 180 -1.46 -7.21 4.22
CA HIS A 180 -1.28 -6.99 2.78
C HIS A 180 -2.51 -6.33 2.15
N ASN A 181 -3.71 -6.86 2.40
CA ASN A 181 -4.94 -6.29 1.84
C ASN A 181 -5.21 -4.86 2.37
N MET A 182 -4.96 -4.58 3.66
CA MET A 182 -5.08 -3.22 4.21
C MET A 182 -4.07 -2.23 3.58
N ASN A 183 -2.82 -2.67 3.36
CA ASN A 183 -1.80 -1.85 2.69
C ASN A 183 -2.13 -1.59 1.22
N ALA A 184 -2.74 -2.56 0.53
CA ALA A 184 -3.24 -2.40 -0.82
C ALA A 184 -4.35 -1.34 -0.86
N LEU A 185 -5.34 -1.40 0.04
CA LEU A 185 -6.38 -0.36 0.16
C LEU A 185 -5.76 1.02 0.42
N ASN A 186 -4.80 1.12 1.34
CA ASN A 186 -4.12 2.39 1.66
C ASN A 186 -3.39 2.98 0.44
N THR A 187 -2.77 2.12 -0.37
CA THR A 187 -2.02 2.53 -1.57
C THR A 187 -2.95 2.92 -2.73
N LEU A 188 -4.12 2.27 -2.84
CA LEU A 188 -5.10 2.50 -3.89
C LEU A 188 -6.04 3.68 -3.57
N PHE A 189 -6.27 3.97 -2.29
CA PHE A 189 -7.22 4.98 -1.84
C PHE A 189 -7.05 6.37 -2.51
N PRO A 190 -5.83 6.92 -2.70
CA PRO A 190 -5.66 8.21 -3.38
C PRO A 190 -6.28 8.27 -4.77
N TYR A 191 -6.34 7.14 -5.48
CA TYR A 191 -6.86 7.05 -6.84
C TYR A 191 -8.37 6.91 -6.90
N LEU A 192 -9.04 6.58 -5.79
CA LEU A 192 -10.50 6.64 -5.72
C LEU A 192 -11.02 8.07 -5.86
N MET A 193 -10.24 9.05 -5.40
CA MET A 193 -10.59 10.47 -5.50
C MET A 193 -10.58 11.01 -6.94
N GLU A 194 -10.03 10.26 -7.90
CA GLU A 194 -10.07 10.64 -9.33
C GLU A 194 -11.47 10.40 -9.96
N TYR A 195 -12.39 9.73 -9.25
CA TYR A 195 -13.68 9.28 -9.78
C TYR A 195 -14.87 9.94 -9.08
N GLU A 196 -15.66 10.67 -9.85
CA GLU A 196 -16.92 11.31 -9.43
C GLU A 196 -17.96 10.32 -8.88
N SER A 197 -17.97 9.09 -9.41
CA SER A 197 -18.91 8.05 -9.04
C SER A 197 -18.66 7.45 -7.65
N VAL A 198 -17.55 7.78 -7.00
CA VAL A 198 -17.20 7.22 -5.69
C VAL A 198 -17.71 8.13 -4.58
N ASN A 199 -18.69 7.66 -3.80
CA ASN A 199 -19.15 8.37 -2.62
C ASN A 199 -18.18 8.19 -1.44
N LEU A 200 -17.15 9.04 -1.39
CA LEU A 200 -16.13 9.05 -0.35
C LEU A 200 -16.73 9.18 1.07
N SER A 201 -17.76 10.00 1.23
CA SER A 201 -18.39 10.21 2.55
C SER A 201 -19.04 8.95 3.11
N GLN A 202 -19.64 8.14 2.24
CA GLN A 202 -20.24 6.86 2.59
C GLN A 202 -19.16 5.82 2.93
N LEU A 203 -18.06 5.81 2.18
CA LEU A 203 -16.90 4.94 2.44
C LEU A 203 -16.37 5.11 3.86
N CYS A 204 -16.18 6.36 4.31
CA CYS A 204 -15.70 6.64 5.66
C CYS A 204 -16.65 6.11 6.74
N PHE A 205 -17.96 6.27 6.54
CA PHE A 205 -18.97 5.79 7.49
C PHE A 205 -19.04 4.26 7.55
N GLN A 206 -19.01 3.59 6.41
CA GLN A 206 -19.03 2.13 6.35
C GLN A 206 -17.74 1.55 6.95
N PHE A 207 -16.59 2.19 6.73
CA PHE A 207 -15.33 1.77 7.35
C PHE A 207 -15.41 1.74 8.88
N VAL A 208 -15.85 2.82 9.54
CA VAL A 208 -15.90 2.88 11.01
C VAL A 208 -17.00 2.00 11.63
N THR A 209 -17.95 1.52 10.83
CA THR A 209 -19.01 0.60 11.27
C THR A 209 -18.73 -0.86 10.88
N SER A 210 -17.65 -1.10 10.15
CA SER A 210 -17.28 -2.39 9.56
C SER A 210 -16.87 -3.46 10.57
N LYS A 211 -16.94 -4.75 10.16
CA LYS A 211 -16.41 -5.87 10.94
C LYS A 211 -14.92 -5.70 11.25
N LEU A 212 -14.14 -5.19 10.28
CA LEU A 212 -12.72 -4.91 10.44
C LEU A 212 -12.48 -3.92 11.59
N TRP A 213 -13.20 -2.80 11.61
CA TRP A 213 -13.08 -1.79 12.66
C TRP A 213 -13.36 -2.39 14.04
N LYS A 214 -14.47 -3.12 14.18
CA LYS A 214 -14.85 -3.76 15.45
C LYS A 214 -13.80 -4.78 15.89
N TYR A 215 -13.32 -5.62 14.97
CA TYR A 215 -12.30 -6.62 15.26
C TYR A 215 -10.98 -5.99 15.73
N MET A 216 -10.52 -4.95 15.05
CA MET A 216 -9.25 -4.29 15.38
C MET A 216 -9.28 -3.62 16.75
N TRP A 217 -10.34 -2.87 17.06
CA TRP A 217 -10.40 -2.18 18.36
C TRP A 217 -10.78 -3.11 19.52
N ALA A 218 -11.76 -3.99 19.33
CA ALA A 218 -12.30 -4.80 20.43
C ALA A 218 -11.52 -6.10 20.69
N TYR A 219 -10.86 -6.67 19.67
CA TYR A 219 -10.12 -7.92 19.82
C TYR A 219 -8.61 -7.69 19.80
N ILE A 220 -8.08 -7.08 18.74
CA ILE A 220 -6.63 -6.87 18.62
C ILE A 220 -6.14 -5.84 19.64
N GLY A 221 -6.73 -4.64 19.65
CA GLY A 221 -6.28 -3.51 20.46
C GLY A 221 -6.21 -3.81 21.96
N ILE A 222 -7.22 -4.51 22.51
CA ILE A 222 -7.26 -4.88 23.93
C ILE A 222 -6.13 -5.87 24.28
N ASN A 223 -5.85 -6.81 23.38
CA ASN A 223 -4.80 -7.83 23.57
C ASN A 223 -3.37 -7.28 23.42
N LEU A 224 -3.20 -6.02 23.02
CA LEU A 224 -1.89 -5.36 22.95
C LEU A 224 -1.38 -4.90 24.33
N LYS A 225 -2.19 -4.96 25.38
CA LYS A 225 -1.74 -4.66 26.75
C LYS A 225 -0.97 -5.84 27.33
N GLY A 226 0.31 -5.65 27.65
CA GLY A 226 1.14 -6.68 28.28
C GLY A 226 2.16 -7.30 27.32
N LYS A 227 2.31 -8.64 27.34
CA LYS A 227 3.18 -9.34 26.38
C LYS A 227 2.52 -9.31 25.00
N THR A 228 2.97 -8.38 24.17
CA THR A 228 2.54 -8.23 22.78
C THR A 228 3.15 -9.33 21.92
N ASP A 229 2.32 -9.90 21.05
CA ASP A 229 2.77 -10.68 19.90
C ASP A 229 3.09 -9.71 18.75
N ASP A 230 4.23 -9.91 18.08
CA ASP A 230 4.71 -9.07 16.98
C ASP A 230 3.67 -8.98 15.85
N PHE A 231 2.90 -10.06 15.63
CA PHE A 231 1.83 -10.10 14.62
C PHE A 231 0.68 -9.14 14.94
N ASN A 232 0.22 -9.11 16.20
CA ASN A 232 -0.86 -8.22 16.63
C ASN A 232 -0.43 -6.75 16.56
N GLU A 233 0.82 -6.44 16.93
CA GLU A 233 1.38 -5.10 16.79
C GLU A 233 1.36 -4.67 15.31
N LYS A 234 1.96 -5.45 14.42
CA LYS A 234 2.04 -5.14 12.98
C LYS A 234 0.65 -4.93 12.37
N LEU A 235 -0.29 -5.80 12.73
CA LEU A 235 -1.66 -5.74 12.24
C LEU A 235 -2.37 -4.45 12.68
N PHE A 236 -2.28 -4.12 13.96
CA PHE A 236 -2.93 -2.92 14.51
C PHE A 236 -2.31 -1.62 13.98
N LEU A 237 -0.97 -1.57 13.83
CA LEU A 237 -0.28 -0.44 13.23
C LEU A 237 -0.73 -0.21 11.78
N THR A 238 -0.85 -1.28 10.99
CA THR A 238 -1.33 -1.22 9.61
C THR A 238 -2.77 -0.70 9.54
N PHE A 239 -3.62 -1.16 10.47
CA PHE A 239 -5.00 -0.68 10.59
C PHE A 239 -5.10 0.80 10.98
N LEU A 240 -4.27 1.29 11.91
CA LEU A 240 -4.25 2.71 12.28
C LEU A 240 -3.83 3.60 11.11
N ASP A 241 -2.85 3.16 10.32
CA ASP A 241 -2.41 3.89 9.13
C ASP A 241 -3.54 3.96 8.07
N LEU A 242 -4.22 2.85 7.80
CA LEU A 242 -5.40 2.84 6.90
C LEU A 242 -6.53 3.73 7.43
N SER A 243 -6.82 3.65 8.73
CA SER A 243 -7.89 4.42 9.37
C SER A 243 -7.65 5.92 9.25
N THR A 244 -6.40 6.33 9.47
CA THR A 244 -5.97 7.71 9.34
C THR A 244 -6.16 8.19 7.91
N THR A 245 -5.66 7.45 6.91
CA THR A 245 -5.82 7.79 5.49
C THR A 245 -7.29 7.97 5.09
N ILE A 246 -8.15 7.01 5.46
CA ILE A 246 -9.58 7.07 5.13
C ILE A 246 -10.24 8.28 5.80
N ILE A 247 -10.05 8.47 7.11
CA ILE A 247 -10.73 9.56 7.83
C ILE A 247 -10.29 10.94 7.31
N TYR A 248 -9.01 11.14 7.01
CA TYR A 248 -8.55 12.40 6.43
C TYR A 248 -9.09 12.62 5.03
N GLY A 249 -8.99 11.61 4.15
CA GLY A 249 -9.24 11.78 2.72
C GLY A 249 -10.69 11.59 2.28
N SER A 250 -11.54 10.93 3.06
CA SER A 250 -12.92 10.63 2.63
C SER A 250 -14.03 11.04 3.59
N ARG A 251 -13.74 11.60 4.78
CA ARG A 251 -14.81 12.05 5.69
C ARG A 251 -15.68 13.12 5.02
N GLY A 252 -17.00 12.93 5.10
CA GLY A 252 -17.96 13.94 4.65
C GLY A 252 -18.21 15.03 5.70
N PRO A 253 -18.82 16.16 5.31
CA PRO A 253 -19.26 17.20 6.23
C PRO A 253 -20.15 16.63 7.35
N GLY A 254 -19.84 16.96 8.60
CA GLY A 254 -20.61 16.49 9.76
C GLY A 254 -20.40 15.03 10.15
N PHE A 255 -19.49 14.29 9.48
CA PHE A 255 -19.12 12.93 9.87
C PHE A 255 -18.65 12.86 11.32
N LEU A 256 -17.69 13.70 11.71
CA LEU A 256 -17.17 13.72 13.08
C LEU A 256 -18.21 14.17 14.10
N LYS A 257 -19.09 15.11 13.74
CA LYS A 257 -20.23 15.47 14.59
C LYS A 257 -21.11 14.25 14.88
N ARG A 258 -21.48 13.47 13.86
CA ARG A 258 -22.24 12.22 14.02
C ARG A 258 -21.46 11.17 14.81
N LEU A 259 -20.16 11.04 14.55
CA LEU A 259 -19.28 10.15 15.30
C LEU A 259 -19.28 10.50 16.78
N HIS A 260 -19.27 11.79 17.14
CA HIS A 260 -19.29 12.27 18.52
C HIS A 260 -20.68 12.20 19.20
N THR A 261 -21.78 12.25 18.46
CA THR A 261 -23.12 12.24 19.05
C THR A 261 -23.80 10.87 19.07
N SER A 262 -23.63 10.09 18.00
CA SER A 262 -24.38 8.83 17.78
C SER A 262 -23.50 7.60 18.01
N SER A 263 -22.19 7.73 17.81
CA SER A 263 -21.23 6.62 17.87
C SER A 263 -20.11 6.87 18.87
N SER A 264 -20.14 7.97 19.65
CA SER A 264 -19.02 8.41 20.49
C SER A 264 -18.68 7.39 21.54
N ARG A 265 -19.71 6.84 22.18
CA ARG A 265 -19.51 5.79 23.17
C ARG A 265 -18.84 4.59 22.54
N TYR A 266 -19.24 4.16 21.35
CA TYR A 266 -18.60 3.02 20.71
C TYR A 266 -17.13 3.30 20.33
N PHE A 267 -16.88 4.44 19.66
CA PHE A 267 -15.54 4.84 19.24
C PHE A 267 -14.60 5.10 20.44
N TRP A 268 -14.99 5.98 21.35
CA TRP A 268 -14.15 6.39 22.47
C TRP A 268 -14.03 5.28 23.53
N ASN A 269 -15.05 4.45 23.78
CA ASN A 269 -14.89 3.31 24.69
C ASN A 269 -13.86 2.29 24.16
N SER A 270 -13.68 2.22 22.85
CA SER A 270 -12.63 1.40 22.24
C SER A 270 -11.25 2.03 22.34
N VAL A 271 -11.13 3.35 22.11
CA VAL A 271 -9.85 4.06 22.07
C VAL A 271 -9.30 4.36 23.47
N LEU A 272 -10.15 4.85 24.39
CA LEU A 272 -9.76 5.33 25.71
C LEU A 272 -8.95 4.30 26.51
N PRO A 273 -9.36 3.02 26.59
CA PRO A 273 -8.61 2.03 27.35
C PRO A 273 -7.19 1.82 26.81
N LEU A 274 -6.94 2.05 25.53
CA LEU A 274 -5.64 1.80 24.91
C LEU A 274 -4.62 2.91 25.18
N VAL A 275 -5.06 4.07 25.69
CA VAL A 275 -4.19 5.13 26.21
C VAL A 275 -3.65 4.70 27.59
N SER A 276 -2.67 3.81 27.58
CA SER A 276 -2.07 3.26 28.80
C SER A 276 -0.58 3.04 28.62
N TRP A 277 0.23 3.43 29.62
CA TRP A 277 1.69 3.18 29.63
C TRP A 277 2.06 1.68 29.58
N SER A 278 1.13 0.79 29.93
CA SER A 278 1.27 -0.66 29.80
C SER A 278 1.33 -1.15 28.35
N MET A 279 0.96 -0.29 27.39
CA MET A 279 1.06 -0.56 25.96
C MET A 279 2.53 -0.55 25.53
N GLU A 280 2.84 -1.27 24.45
CA GLU A 280 4.10 -1.07 23.72
C GLU A 280 4.19 0.39 23.24
N LYS A 281 5.39 0.99 23.31
CA LYS A 281 5.55 2.45 23.28
C LYS A 281 5.38 3.00 21.87
N ARG A 282 5.79 2.24 20.86
CA ARG A 282 5.58 2.59 19.45
C ARG A 282 4.08 2.56 19.10
N ILE A 283 3.32 1.58 19.59
CA ILE A 283 1.86 1.53 19.45
C ILE A 283 1.21 2.72 20.18
N LEU A 284 1.62 3.01 21.40
CA LEU A 284 1.07 4.13 22.16
C LEU A 284 1.30 5.47 21.46
N CYS A 285 2.49 5.70 20.90
CA CYS A 285 2.76 6.88 20.06
C CYS A 285 1.76 7.00 18.91
N LYS A 286 1.49 5.89 18.21
CA LYS A 286 0.54 5.86 17.08
C LYS A 286 -0.91 6.10 17.52
N ILE A 287 -1.32 5.58 18.68
CA ILE A 287 -2.64 5.88 19.25
C ILE A 287 -2.74 7.36 19.62
N VAL A 288 -1.71 7.94 20.23
CA VAL A 288 -1.66 9.37 20.56
C VAL A 288 -1.73 10.24 19.30
N SER A 289 -0.99 9.88 18.23
CA SER A 289 -1.14 10.55 16.93
C SER A 289 -2.56 10.44 16.38
N PHE A 290 -3.16 9.25 16.41
CA PHE A 290 -4.51 9.04 15.92
C PHE A 290 -5.56 9.84 16.70
N ILE A 291 -5.45 9.91 18.02
CA ILE A 291 -6.32 10.76 18.85
C ILE A 291 -6.15 12.23 18.49
N SER A 292 -4.90 12.65 18.28
CA SER A 292 -4.57 14.03 17.90
C SER A 292 -5.13 14.38 16.52
N ASP A 293 -5.13 13.43 15.59
CA ASP A 293 -5.78 13.55 14.28
C ASP A 293 -7.29 13.79 14.42
N ILE A 294 -7.97 12.98 15.24
CA ILE A 294 -9.41 13.13 15.47
C ILE A 294 -9.74 14.46 16.14
N LEU A 295 -8.95 14.90 17.12
CA LEU A 295 -9.12 16.21 17.77
C LEU A 295 -8.91 17.36 16.78
N LEU A 296 -7.83 17.31 16.01
CA LEU A 296 -7.51 18.31 15.01
C LEU A 296 -8.62 18.42 13.96
N LEU A 297 -9.05 17.28 13.40
CA LEU A 297 -10.14 17.25 12.44
C LEU A 297 -11.47 17.71 13.04
N SER A 298 -11.74 17.42 14.32
CA SER A 298 -12.94 17.90 15.00
C SER A 298 -12.94 19.42 15.17
N VAL A 299 -11.77 20.02 15.34
CA VAL A 299 -11.62 21.48 15.35
C VAL A 299 -11.82 22.05 13.95
N CYS A 300 -11.18 21.47 12.93
CA CYS A 300 -11.34 21.89 11.53
C CYS A 300 -12.80 21.81 11.06
N ASP A 301 -13.52 20.77 11.46
CA ASP A 301 -14.93 20.57 11.13
C ASP A 301 -15.88 21.39 12.04
N GLY A 302 -15.35 22.18 12.97
CA GLY A 302 -16.13 23.02 13.89
C GLY A 302 -17.00 22.23 14.87
N CYS A 303 -16.72 20.95 15.11
CA CYS A 303 -17.54 20.05 15.92
C CYS A 303 -16.86 19.56 17.22
N HIS A 304 -15.69 20.07 17.57
CA HIS A 304 -14.97 19.69 18.80
C HIS A 304 -15.80 19.86 20.08
N GLU A 305 -16.70 20.86 20.16
CA GLU A 305 -17.60 21.04 21.32
C GLU A 305 -18.65 19.93 21.46
N THR A 306 -18.84 19.10 20.43
CA THR A 306 -19.80 17.98 20.44
C THR A 306 -19.23 16.71 21.04
N ILE A 307 -17.92 16.67 21.32
CA ILE A 307 -17.31 15.55 22.05
C ILE A 307 -17.91 15.53 23.46
N PRO A 308 -18.44 14.39 23.93
CA PRO A 308 -19.03 14.29 25.26
C PRO A 308 -18.05 14.67 26.38
N ALA A 309 -18.53 15.40 27.39
CA ALA A 309 -17.68 15.89 28.48
C ALA A 309 -17.06 14.75 29.31
N ASP A 310 -17.81 13.66 29.53
CA ASP A 310 -17.33 12.44 30.18
C ASP A 310 -16.19 11.77 29.40
N VAL A 311 -16.28 11.74 28.07
CA VAL A 311 -15.21 11.25 27.20
C VAL A 311 -13.96 12.14 27.30
N TYR A 312 -14.15 13.46 27.26
CA TYR A 312 -13.03 14.42 27.34
C TYR A 312 -12.27 14.30 28.66
N GLU A 313 -12.99 14.22 29.79
CA GLU A 313 -12.39 14.03 31.11
C GLU A 313 -11.73 12.64 31.25
N ALA A 314 -12.34 11.58 30.71
CA ALA A 314 -11.74 10.24 30.70
C ALA A 314 -10.44 10.20 29.87
N LEU A 315 -10.41 10.87 28.71
CA LEU A 315 -9.20 11.00 27.90
C LEU A 315 -8.10 11.73 28.67
N LYS A 316 -8.44 12.87 29.28
CA LYS A 316 -7.52 13.65 30.11
C LYS A 316 -6.97 12.83 31.27
N HIS A 317 -7.81 12.03 31.93
CA HIS A 317 -7.39 11.14 33.01
C HIS A 317 -6.40 10.08 32.53
N ASN A 318 -6.71 9.37 31.45
CA ASN A 318 -5.85 8.29 30.92
C ASN A 318 -4.50 8.82 30.40
N VAL A 319 -4.50 9.99 29.77
CA VAL A 319 -3.27 10.68 29.34
C VAL A 319 -2.40 11.05 30.54
N ASN A 320 -2.99 11.65 31.58
CA ASN A 320 -2.27 12.02 32.80
C ASN A 320 -1.68 10.81 33.52
N LEU A 321 -2.46 9.74 33.69
CA LEU A 321 -1.99 8.51 34.32
C LEU A 321 -0.82 7.88 33.53
N SER A 322 -0.96 7.81 32.20
CA SER A 322 0.10 7.28 31.33
C SER A 322 1.36 8.14 31.38
N LEU A 323 1.20 9.46 31.40
CA LEU A 323 2.29 10.42 31.49
C LEU A 323 3.04 10.30 32.83
N HIS A 324 2.30 10.17 33.94
CA HIS A 324 2.88 9.97 35.26
C HIS A 324 3.73 8.70 35.29
N ASN A 325 3.19 7.58 34.79
CA ASN A 325 3.90 6.31 34.74
C ASN A 325 5.16 6.40 33.87
N GLY A 326 5.08 7.05 32.71
CA GLY A 326 6.23 7.23 31.83
C GLY A 326 7.33 8.12 32.42
N LYS A 327 6.98 9.17 33.15
CA LYS A 327 7.97 9.97 33.90
C LYS A 327 8.61 9.18 35.03
N SER A 328 7.84 8.30 35.70
CA SER A 328 8.33 7.50 36.83
C SER A 328 9.28 6.38 36.43
N GLU A 329 9.16 5.82 35.22
CA GLU A 329 10.05 4.78 34.69
C GLU A 329 11.42 5.32 34.22
N GLY A 330 11.59 6.65 34.21
CA GLY A 330 12.87 7.32 33.96
C GLY A 330 13.14 7.64 32.49
N TYR A 331 13.49 8.90 32.23
CA TYR A 331 14.11 9.34 30.98
C TYR A 331 15.56 8.87 30.94
N GLY A 332 15.90 7.97 30.03
CA GLY A 332 17.28 7.58 29.77
C GLY A 332 17.94 8.51 28.74
N PRO A 333 19.22 8.90 28.91
CA PRO A 333 19.99 9.51 27.82
C PRO A 333 20.10 8.50 26.66
N PHE A 334 19.92 8.99 25.44
CA PHE A 334 20.09 8.17 24.23
C PHE A 334 21.59 8.06 23.94
N GLU A 335 22.18 6.87 24.12
CA GLU A 335 23.63 6.64 23.99
C GLU A 335 24.03 5.76 22.78
N GLY A 336 23.13 5.39 21.87
CA GLY A 336 23.52 4.63 20.67
C GLY A 336 22.42 3.88 19.91
N LEU A 337 22.85 2.93 19.07
CA LEU A 337 22.03 2.10 18.16
C LEU A 337 21.97 0.63 18.61
N SER A 338 21.44 0.35 19.80
CA SER A 338 21.06 -0.99 20.26
C SER A 338 19.53 -1.18 20.30
N ASN A 339 19.04 -2.42 20.38
CA ASN A 339 17.60 -2.70 20.55
C ASN A 339 17.00 -2.11 21.83
N ASN A 340 17.82 -1.91 22.87
CA ASN A 340 17.39 -1.19 24.07
C ASN A 340 17.23 0.31 23.80
N ASP A 341 18.07 0.89 22.93
CA ASP A 341 17.99 2.30 22.56
C ASP A 341 16.75 2.64 21.72
N PHE A 342 16.26 1.70 20.90
CA PHE A 342 14.97 1.87 20.21
C PHE A 342 13.79 1.93 21.18
N LYS A 343 13.78 1.09 22.21
CA LYS A 343 12.74 1.14 23.26
C LYS A 343 12.82 2.46 24.02
N VAL A 344 14.02 2.92 24.38
CA VAL A 344 14.24 4.22 25.03
C VAL A 344 13.79 5.38 24.14
N TYR A 345 14.09 5.33 22.84
CA TYR A 345 13.64 6.34 21.87
C TYR A 345 12.12 6.46 21.82
N TYR A 346 11.39 5.34 21.68
CA TYR A 346 9.93 5.37 21.63
C TYR A 346 9.32 5.72 22.99
N SER A 347 9.92 5.30 24.11
CA SER A 347 9.52 5.76 25.45
C SER A 347 9.63 7.28 25.56
N ASN A 348 10.79 7.86 25.25
CA ASN A 348 11.03 9.30 25.33
C ASN A 348 10.09 10.08 24.41
N THR A 349 9.92 9.61 23.16
CA THR A 349 8.98 10.19 22.20
C THR A 349 7.56 10.15 22.74
N CYS A 350 7.14 9.02 23.30
CA CYS A 350 5.80 8.85 23.85
C CYS A 350 5.55 9.80 25.02
N VAL A 351 6.51 9.99 25.93
CA VAL A 351 6.34 10.95 27.04
C VAL A 351 6.17 12.36 26.50
N VAL A 352 6.99 12.78 25.53
CA VAL A 352 6.88 14.10 24.90
C VAL A 352 5.51 14.28 24.23
N MET A 353 5.03 13.27 23.51
CA MET A 353 3.72 13.31 22.86
C MET A 353 2.58 13.39 23.90
N LEU A 354 2.66 12.61 24.98
CA LEU A 354 1.69 12.65 26.08
C LEU A 354 1.71 14.00 26.81
N MET A 355 2.87 14.63 27.02
CA MET A 355 2.98 15.98 27.59
C MET A 355 2.26 17.01 26.73
N LYS A 356 2.48 16.99 25.42
CA LYS A 356 1.83 17.90 24.46
C LYS A 356 0.32 17.66 24.40
N LEU A 357 -0.12 16.40 24.42
CA LEU A 357 -1.54 16.07 24.46
C LEU A 357 -2.19 16.49 25.79
N GLU A 358 -1.51 16.30 26.92
CA GLU A 358 -1.98 16.75 28.24
C GLU A 358 -2.12 18.27 28.27
N GLU A 359 -1.13 19.02 27.78
CA GLU A 359 -1.20 20.48 27.65
C GLU A 359 -2.43 20.92 26.86
N ALA A 360 -2.73 20.25 25.74
CA ALA A 360 -3.91 20.52 24.94
C ALA A 360 -5.21 20.21 25.70
N LEU A 361 -5.28 19.08 26.40
CA LEU A 361 -6.46 18.62 27.15
C LEU A 361 -6.65 19.33 28.51
N SER A 362 -5.62 20.00 29.02
CA SER A 362 -5.69 20.79 30.26
C SER A 362 -6.69 21.94 30.14
N LYS A 363 -6.86 22.48 28.92
CA LYS A 363 -7.82 23.52 28.56
C LYS A 363 -9.25 22.96 28.54
N LYS A 364 -10.24 23.83 28.75
CA LYS A 364 -11.64 23.49 28.50
C LYS A 364 -11.83 23.12 27.03
N ILE A 365 -12.77 22.23 26.74
CA ILE A 365 -12.99 21.76 25.36
C ILE A 365 -13.23 22.89 24.36
N LYS A 366 -13.93 23.96 24.76
CA LYS A 366 -14.18 25.16 23.94
C LYS A 366 -12.91 25.94 23.58
N GLU A 367 -11.84 25.75 24.35
CA GLU A 367 -10.58 26.45 24.21
C GLU A 367 -9.49 25.60 23.55
N ILE A 368 -9.83 24.38 23.10
CA ILE A 368 -8.88 23.47 22.45
C ILE A 368 -8.27 24.07 21.17
N THR A 369 -8.99 24.99 20.53
CA THR A 369 -8.53 25.79 19.39
C THR A 369 -7.22 26.53 19.68
N LYS A 370 -7.00 26.95 20.94
CA LYS A 370 -5.76 27.61 21.38
C LYS A 370 -4.55 26.66 21.46
N SER A 371 -4.75 25.35 21.30
CA SER A 371 -3.70 24.32 21.32
C SER A 371 -3.54 23.61 19.97
N MET A 372 -4.13 24.14 18.88
CA MET A 372 -4.06 23.49 17.56
C MET A 372 -2.63 23.22 17.10
N HIS A 373 -1.70 24.14 17.32
CA HIS A 373 -0.29 23.95 16.99
C HIS A 373 0.31 22.74 17.72
N THR A 374 0.09 22.65 19.04
CA THR A 374 0.56 21.54 19.87
C THR A 374 -0.04 20.21 19.44
N ILE A 375 -1.34 20.18 19.11
CA ILE A 375 -2.03 18.98 18.59
C ILE A 375 -1.47 18.58 17.22
N TYR A 376 -1.21 19.55 16.35
CA TYR A 376 -0.65 19.33 15.02
C TYR A 376 0.74 18.68 15.10
N GLU A 377 1.62 19.14 15.99
CA GLU A 377 2.98 18.58 16.13
C GLU A 377 3.02 17.08 16.47
N ILE A 378 1.99 16.58 17.15
CA ILE A 378 1.89 15.18 17.57
C ILE A 378 0.96 14.35 16.66
N SER A 379 0.29 15.00 15.71
CA SER A 379 -0.61 14.36 14.75
C SER A 379 0.16 13.66 13.62
N THR A 380 -0.52 12.85 12.83
CA THR A 380 0.11 12.23 11.65
C THR A 380 0.43 13.25 10.56
N LEU A 381 -0.25 14.41 10.54
CA LEU A 381 0.09 15.54 9.66
C LEU A 381 1.42 16.18 10.07
N GLY A 382 1.63 16.47 11.36
CA GLY A 382 2.88 17.07 11.84
C GLY A 382 4.10 16.16 11.65
N SER A 383 3.88 14.84 11.60
CA SER A 383 4.93 13.86 11.30
C SER A 383 5.07 13.52 9.81
N SER A 384 4.38 14.24 8.91
CA SER A 384 4.43 14.06 7.45
C SER A 384 4.07 12.65 6.97
N LYS A 385 3.17 11.95 7.67
CA LYS A 385 2.78 10.56 7.36
C LYS A 385 1.52 10.44 6.50
N LEU A 386 0.89 11.56 6.18
CA LEU A 386 -0.39 11.62 5.49
C LEU A 386 -0.23 11.94 4.01
N THR A 387 -0.97 11.21 3.19
CA THR A 387 -1.05 11.39 1.74
C THR A 387 -2.24 12.30 1.45
N ILE A 388 -2.00 13.55 1.06
CA ILE A 388 -3.02 14.42 0.45
C ILE A 388 -2.72 14.47 -1.04
N PRO A 389 -3.61 13.99 -1.94
CA PRO A 389 -3.37 13.94 -3.39
C PRO A 389 -2.82 15.27 -3.91
N TYR A 390 -1.77 15.21 -4.72
CA TYR A 390 -1.30 16.35 -5.50
C TYR A 390 -2.44 16.75 -6.45
N ASN A 391 -3.07 17.89 -6.20
CA ASN A 391 -3.97 18.51 -7.16
C ASN A 391 -3.15 18.79 -8.43
N CYS A 392 -3.28 17.95 -9.45
CA CYS A 392 -2.85 18.31 -10.79
C CYS A 392 -3.70 19.51 -11.21
N LYS A 393 -3.15 20.72 -11.11
CA LYS A 393 -3.77 21.91 -11.68
C LYS A 393 -4.06 21.63 -13.16
N ASN A 394 -5.33 21.73 -13.53
CA ASN A 394 -5.75 21.73 -14.92
C ASN A 394 -5.02 22.85 -15.68
N VAL A 395 -4.53 22.55 -16.87
CA VAL A 395 -3.93 23.51 -17.82
C VAL A 395 -4.98 24.52 -18.36
N LEU A 396 -6.17 24.58 -17.76
CA LEU A 396 -7.31 25.37 -18.24
C LEU A 396 -7.96 26.26 -17.16
N GLU A 397 -7.46 26.29 -15.93
CA GLU A 397 -7.93 27.26 -14.94
C GLU A 397 -7.03 28.50 -14.94
N SER A 398 -7.64 29.65 -15.19
CA SER A 398 -6.99 30.96 -15.04
C SER A 398 -6.66 31.22 -13.58
N ASP A 399 -5.42 31.67 -13.35
CA ASP A 399 -4.91 32.11 -12.05
C ASP A 399 -5.87 33.10 -11.38
N ASP A 400 -6.53 32.65 -10.32
CA ASP A 400 -6.95 33.58 -9.27
C ASP A 400 -6.61 33.02 -7.89
N ASN A 401 -5.86 33.86 -7.18
CA ASN A 401 -5.28 33.60 -5.88
C ASN A 401 -6.36 33.33 -4.83
N ASN A 402 -6.23 32.21 -4.12
CA ASN A 402 -6.37 32.22 -2.67
C ASN A 402 -5.42 31.20 -2.05
N LYS A 403 -4.42 31.74 -1.34
CA LYS A 403 -3.42 30.99 -0.58
C LYS A 403 -4.10 30.19 0.52
N THR A 404 -4.31 28.90 0.30
CA THR A 404 -4.35 27.92 1.38
C THR A 404 -2.93 27.41 1.57
N SER A 405 -2.36 27.73 2.73
CA SER A 405 -1.01 27.35 3.12
C SER A 405 -0.81 25.84 3.05
N ASP A 406 -0.02 25.41 2.08
CA ASP A 406 0.35 24.03 1.80
C ASP A 406 1.54 23.64 2.67
N PHE A 407 1.32 22.69 3.59
CA PHE A 407 2.33 22.21 4.53
C PHE A 407 2.40 20.68 4.48
N THR A 408 3.13 20.14 3.49
CA THR A 408 3.54 18.72 3.49
C THR A 408 4.99 18.58 3.01
N THR A 409 5.89 18.01 3.83
CA THR A 409 7.30 17.75 3.44
C THR A 409 7.69 16.28 3.34
N THR A 410 6.78 15.33 3.50
CA THR A 410 6.96 13.99 2.88
C THR A 410 5.64 13.40 2.46
N PRO A 411 5.18 13.66 1.24
CA PRO A 411 4.06 12.92 0.71
C PRO A 411 4.50 11.52 0.25
N ILE A 412 3.70 10.52 0.58
CA ILE A 412 3.76 9.19 -0.03
C ILE A 412 3.07 9.25 -1.40
N PHE A 413 3.57 10.10 -2.30
CA PHE A 413 3.19 10.15 -3.71
C PHE A 413 3.90 9.05 -4.50
N PRO A 414 3.49 8.78 -5.75
CA PRO A 414 4.32 8.05 -6.69
C PRO A 414 5.70 8.71 -6.65
N ARG A 415 6.69 8.01 -6.10
CA ARG A 415 8.02 8.59 -5.97
C ARG A 415 8.55 8.96 -7.34
N ILE A 416 8.12 8.20 -8.34
CA ILE A 416 8.74 8.13 -9.65
C ILE A 416 7.67 7.95 -10.75
N LEU A 417 7.76 8.75 -11.81
CA LEU A 417 7.03 8.63 -13.07
C LEU A 417 7.96 8.14 -14.18
N PRO A 418 7.88 6.88 -14.62
CA PRO A 418 8.65 6.40 -15.76
C PRO A 418 8.03 6.84 -17.09
N CYS A 419 8.87 7.01 -18.12
CA CYS A 419 8.36 7.11 -19.48
C CYS A 419 7.95 5.73 -20.01
N PHE A 420 6.73 5.62 -20.52
CA PHE A 420 6.22 4.34 -21.03
C PHE A 420 6.75 4.01 -22.43
N ASN A 421 7.41 4.94 -23.13
CA ASN A 421 8.10 4.61 -24.37
C ASN A 421 9.26 3.65 -24.09
N PHE A 422 9.28 2.49 -24.74
CA PHE A 422 10.29 1.44 -24.51
C PHE A 422 11.72 1.93 -24.73
N ASN A 423 11.93 2.77 -25.74
CA ASN A 423 13.24 3.33 -26.09
C ASN A 423 13.68 4.49 -25.19
N CYS A 424 12.91 4.83 -24.15
CA CYS A 424 13.16 5.97 -23.29
C CYS A 424 13.38 5.54 -21.84
N HIS A 425 14.55 5.86 -21.29
CA HIS A 425 14.93 5.58 -19.90
C HIS A 425 14.66 6.76 -18.96
N ARG A 426 13.98 7.81 -19.42
CA ARG A 426 13.68 8.98 -18.57
C ARG A 426 12.66 8.61 -17.51
N VAL A 427 12.98 9.03 -16.29
CA VAL A 427 12.22 8.79 -15.09
C VAL A 427 12.17 10.11 -14.32
N TYR A 428 10.97 10.53 -13.89
CA TYR A 428 10.81 11.76 -13.13
C TYR A 428 10.54 11.46 -11.66
N HIS A 429 11.34 12.04 -10.77
CA HIS A 429 11.22 11.88 -9.33
C HIS A 429 10.35 13.00 -8.78
N ILE A 430 9.11 12.67 -8.40
CA ILE A 430 8.16 13.64 -7.83
C ILE A 430 8.59 14.07 -6.42
N ASP A 431 9.25 13.17 -5.68
CA ASP A 431 9.70 13.38 -4.30
C ASP A 431 11.02 14.18 -4.19
N LEU A 432 11.80 14.22 -5.27
CA LEU A 432 13.08 14.93 -5.34
C LEU A 432 13.16 15.76 -6.64
N PRO A 433 12.25 16.73 -6.83
CA PRO A 433 12.20 17.53 -8.07
C PRO A 433 13.53 18.27 -8.33
N GLN A 434 14.27 18.63 -7.28
CA GLN A 434 15.59 19.26 -7.38
C GLN A 434 16.62 18.46 -8.19
N ILE A 435 16.51 17.13 -8.27
CA ILE A 435 17.40 16.29 -9.10
C ILE A 435 17.25 16.65 -10.60
N HIS A 436 16.05 17.08 -11.00
CA HIS A 436 15.73 17.39 -12.39
C HIS A 436 15.98 18.85 -12.77
N VAL A 437 16.01 19.75 -11.77
CA VAL A 437 16.24 21.19 -11.97
C VAL A 437 17.70 21.49 -12.35
N VAL A 438 18.67 20.65 -11.94
CA VAL A 438 20.11 20.86 -12.21
C VAL A 438 20.43 20.89 -13.71
N ASN A 439 19.61 20.27 -14.55
CA ASN A 439 19.86 20.15 -15.99
C ASN A 439 19.14 21.18 -16.86
N ASN A 440 18.41 22.16 -16.30
CA ASN A 440 17.62 23.16 -17.05
C ASN A 440 16.60 22.58 -18.06
N ASP A 441 16.31 21.27 -18.01
CA ASP A 441 15.29 20.64 -18.82
C ASP A 441 13.91 21.02 -18.26
N SER A 442 13.09 21.74 -19.05
CA SER A 442 11.68 21.96 -18.70
C SER A 442 11.00 20.59 -18.54
N ILE A 443 10.53 20.29 -17.34
CA ILE A 443 9.99 18.99 -16.98
C ILE A 443 8.56 18.88 -17.52
N ASN A 444 8.42 18.29 -18.71
CA ASN A 444 7.13 18.11 -19.39
C ASN A 444 6.69 16.64 -19.35
N PHE A 445 6.54 16.09 -18.14
CA PHE A 445 5.88 14.80 -17.98
C PHE A 445 4.36 14.97 -18.07
N PHE A 446 3.71 14.14 -18.88
CA PHE A 446 2.25 14.12 -19.00
C PHE A 446 1.74 12.70 -19.24
N TYR A 447 0.49 12.46 -18.84
CA TYR A 447 -0.18 11.19 -19.12
C TYR A 447 -0.79 11.18 -20.52
N CYS A 448 -1.04 9.98 -21.07
CA CYS A 448 -1.92 9.85 -22.22
C CYS A 448 -3.25 10.56 -21.95
N LYS A 449 -3.57 11.58 -22.75
CA LYS A 449 -4.77 12.42 -22.59
C LYS A 449 -6.08 11.63 -22.72
N LYS A 450 -6.04 10.43 -23.29
CA LYS A 450 -7.22 9.58 -23.49
C LYS A 450 -7.48 8.66 -22.30
N CYS A 451 -6.50 7.80 -21.97
CA CYS A 451 -6.70 6.79 -20.94
C CYS A 451 -6.06 7.14 -19.60
N GLY A 452 -5.16 8.11 -19.51
CA GLY A 452 -4.52 8.50 -18.24
C GLY A 452 -3.58 7.45 -17.63
N ILE A 453 -3.24 6.36 -18.34
CA ILE A 453 -2.41 5.26 -17.81
C ILE A 453 -0.91 5.49 -18.07
N PRO A 454 -0.41 5.46 -19.32
CA PRO A 454 1.00 5.68 -19.55
C PRO A 454 1.38 7.15 -19.41
N SER A 455 2.56 7.38 -18.84
CA SER A 455 3.22 8.69 -18.76
C SER A 455 4.33 8.84 -19.80
N TYR A 456 4.55 10.06 -20.24
CA TYR A 456 5.52 10.42 -21.28
C TYR A 456 6.31 11.65 -20.87
N CYS A 457 7.61 11.64 -21.14
CA CYS A 457 8.49 12.80 -20.92
C CYS A 457 8.46 13.81 -22.08
N SER A 458 7.82 13.47 -23.20
CA SER A 458 7.74 14.31 -24.41
C SER A 458 6.67 13.80 -25.38
N GLU A 459 6.18 14.71 -26.23
CA GLU A 459 5.25 14.39 -27.33
C GLU A 459 5.85 13.39 -28.34
N ARG A 460 7.18 13.43 -28.53
CA ARG A 460 7.90 12.43 -29.34
C ARG A 460 7.74 11.02 -28.76
N CYS A 461 7.97 10.86 -27.46
CA CYS A 461 7.81 9.57 -26.78
C CYS A 461 6.36 9.08 -26.79
N TYR A 462 5.39 10.00 -26.68
CA TYR A 462 3.98 9.68 -26.86
C TYR A 462 3.71 9.11 -28.26
N ASN A 463 4.08 9.84 -29.31
CA ASN A 463 3.81 9.44 -30.70
C ASN A 463 4.48 8.13 -31.10
N GLU A 464 5.72 7.91 -30.64
CA GLU A 464 6.44 6.66 -30.88
C GLU A 464 5.75 5.47 -30.22
N HIS A 465 5.46 5.56 -28.92
CA HIS A 465 4.76 4.50 -28.19
C HIS A 465 3.34 4.28 -28.72
N TRP A 466 2.63 5.36 -29.08
CA TRP A 466 1.31 5.31 -29.70
C TRP A 466 1.31 4.45 -30.96
N ARG A 467 2.27 4.68 -31.85
CA ARG A 467 2.37 3.95 -33.13
C ARG A 467 2.77 2.49 -32.95
N ILE A 468 3.59 2.19 -31.95
CA ILE A 468 4.15 0.84 -31.75
C ILE A 468 3.14 -0.09 -31.07
N SER A 469 2.46 0.36 -30.02
CA SER A 469 1.61 -0.53 -29.21
C SER A 469 0.47 0.16 -28.48
N HIS A 470 0.61 1.43 -28.06
CA HIS A 470 -0.37 2.02 -27.16
C HIS A 470 -1.72 2.29 -27.84
N LYS A 471 -1.74 2.56 -29.16
CA LYS A 471 -2.98 2.79 -29.93
C LYS A 471 -3.98 1.64 -29.79
N ASP A 472 -3.49 0.41 -29.70
CA ASP A 472 -4.34 -0.79 -29.71
C ASP A 472 -4.94 -1.06 -28.32
N ILE A 473 -4.22 -0.72 -27.26
CA ILE A 473 -4.67 -0.98 -25.87
C ILE A 473 -5.36 0.22 -25.21
N CYS A 474 -5.09 1.44 -25.67
CA CYS A 474 -5.65 2.67 -25.10
C CYS A 474 -7.19 2.67 -24.96
N PRO A 475 -7.98 2.20 -25.95
CA PRO A 475 -9.44 2.12 -25.82
C PRO A 475 -9.89 1.21 -24.68
N TYR A 476 -9.19 0.11 -24.43
CA TYR A 476 -9.50 -0.81 -23.33
C TYR A 476 -9.11 -0.22 -21.98
N PHE A 477 -8.01 0.53 -21.90
CA PHE A 477 -7.70 1.25 -20.66
C PHE A 477 -8.74 2.32 -20.33
N MET A 478 -9.28 3.00 -21.36
CA MET A 478 -10.35 3.98 -21.20
C MET A 478 -11.67 3.30 -20.78
N ASN A 479 -12.11 2.28 -21.54
CA ASN A 479 -13.32 1.52 -21.28
C ASN A 479 -12.94 0.13 -20.76
N PHE A 480 -12.69 0.06 -19.46
CA PHE A 480 -12.13 -1.13 -18.83
C PHE A 480 -13.01 -2.38 -19.08
N PRO A 481 -12.47 -3.47 -19.67
CA PRO A 481 -13.27 -4.63 -20.06
C PRO A 481 -13.89 -5.35 -18.86
N THR A 482 -15.16 -5.75 -18.98
CA THR A 482 -15.89 -6.45 -17.90
C THR A 482 -15.22 -7.76 -17.48
N PHE A 483 -14.63 -8.51 -18.41
CA PHE A 483 -13.94 -9.78 -18.11
C PHE A 483 -12.71 -9.61 -17.21
N ALA A 484 -12.11 -8.41 -17.17
CA ALA A 484 -10.95 -8.11 -16.36
C ALA A 484 -11.33 -7.35 -15.08
N LYS A 485 -12.60 -7.00 -14.89
CA LYS A 485 -13.10 -6.37 -13.67
C LYS A 485 -13.40 -7.43 -12.63
N TYR A 486 -13.06 -7.13 -11.39
CA TYR A 486 -13.55 -7.91 -10.27
C TYR A 486 -15.06 -7.71 -10.12
N MET A 487 -15.79 -8.83 -10.10
CA MET A 487 -17.22 -8.90 -9.84
C MET A 487 -17.43 -9.45 -8.43
N PRO A 488 -17.95 -8.65 -7.48
CA PRO A 488 -18.21 -9.13 -6.13
C PRO A 488 -19.23 -10.27 -6.15
N LYS A 489 -18.98 -11.34 -5.40
CA LYS A 489 -19.86 -12.53 -5.35
C LYS A 489 -21.07 -12.35 -4.41
N SER A 490 -21.11 -11.26 -3.66
CA SER A 490 -22.16 -10.92 -2.68
C SER A 490 -22.12 -9.42 -2.35
N ASP A 491 -23.22 -8.87 -1.83
CA ASP A 491 -23.34 -7.49 -1.28
C ASP A 491 -22.49 -7.27 0.01
N MET A 492 -21.46 -8.07 0.23
CA MET A 492 -20.61 -8.03 1.42
C MET A 492 -19.51 -6.98 1.26
N SER A 493 -19.85 -5.75 0.89
CA SER A 493 -18.90 -4.64 0.84
C SER A 493 -18.77 -3.97 2.23
N ILE A 494 -17.56 -3.92 2.80
CA ILE A 494 -17.17 -3.09 3.94
C ILE A 494 -17.20 -1.57 3.64
N LEU A 495 -16.92 -1.17 2.40
CA LEU A 495 -16.63 0.21 1.96
C LEU A 495 -17.49 0.66 0.77
N SER A 496 -18.13 -0.28 0.05
CA SER A 496 -19.12 -0.05 -1.02
C SER A 496 -18.81 1.18 -1.89
N THR A 497 -17.80 1.06 -2.75
CA THR A 497 -17.32 2.19 -3.57
C THR A 497 -18.18 2.48 -4.79
N VAL A 498 -19.27 1.73 -5.03
CA VAL A 498 -20.13 1.86 -6.20
C VAL A 498 -21.57 1.89 -5.72
N ASP A 499 -22.32 2.93 -6.09
CA ASP A 499 -23.77 2.97 -5.87
C ASP A 499 -24.41 1.70 -6.46
N GLN A 500 -25.30 1.06 -5.69
CA GLN A 500 -26.00 -0.17 -6.06
C GLN A 500 -26.39 -0.19 -7.55
N TRP A 501 -25.73 -1.05 -8.34
CA TRP A 501 -26.17 -1.32 -9.71
C TRP A 501 -27.17 -2.47 -9.68
N ASP A 502 -28.43 -2.13 -9.92
CA ASP A 502 -29.50 -3.07 -10.22
C ASP A 502 -29.06 -4.00 -11.36
N PHE A 503 -28.79 -5.25 -11.02
CA PHE A 503 -28.65 -6.34 -11.98
C PHE A 503 -30.03 -6.70 -12.55
N ASN A 504 -30.57 -5.88 -13.47
CA ASN A 504 -31.66 -6.30 -14.35
C ASN A 504 -31.59 -5.61 -15.72
N CYS A 505 -31.14 -6.40 -16.70
CA CYS A 505 -31.55 -6.45 -18.11
C CYS A 505 -31.49 -5.19 -19.02
N VAL A 506 -30.62 -5.32 -20.05
CA VAL A 506 -30.86 -5.01 -21.49
C VAL A 506 -31.27 -3.57 -21.88
N GLN A 507 -30.23 -2.79 -22.27
CA GLN A 507 -30.09 -1.81 -23.39
C GLN A 507 -31.10 -0.66 -23.59
N PRO A 508 -30.80 0.37 -24.42
CA PRO A 508 -29.53 0.94 -24.90
C PRO A 508 -29.40 2.45 -24.56
N ASP A 509 -28.31 3.09 -24.96
CA ASP A 509 -28.13 4.56 -24.96
C ASP A 509 -28.06 5.29 -23.61
N SER A 510 -26.95 5.12 -22.90
CA SER A 510 -26.38 6.24 -22.15
C SER A 510 -24.89 6.39 -22.48
N LYS A 511 -24.62 7.32 -23.40
CA LYS A 511 -23.35 8.06 -23.38
C LYS A 511 -23.28 8.74 -22.01
N ASN A 512 -22.17 8.59 -21.30
CA ASN A 512 -21.83 9.16 -19.97
C ASN A 512 -22.04 8.18 -18.80
N ASN A 513 -20.93 7.70 -18.23
CA ASN A 513 -20.69 7.64 -16.77
C ASN A 513 -19.27 7.15 -16.43
N TRP A 514 -18.27 7.71 -17.12
CA TRP A 514 -16.85 7.60 -16.76
C TRP A 514 -16.15 8.90 -17.18
N ASN A 515 -16.66 10.04 -16.70
CA ASN A 515 -15.91 11.27 -16.81
C ASN A 515 -14.91 11.29 -15.64
N PRO A 516 -13.59 11.26 -15.90
CA PRO A 516 -12.64 11.63 -14.86
C PRO A 516 -12.95 13.05 -14.42
N ILE A 517 -12.80 13.33 -13.13
CA ILE A 517 -12.85 14.69 -12.60
C ILE A 517 -11.71 15.45 -13.29
N PHE A 518 -12.07 16.34 -14.23
CA PHE A 518 -11.23 17.47 -14.56
C PHE A 518 -11.59 18.56 -13.56
#